data_AF-A0AAV8XX59-F1
#
_entry.id   AF-A0AAV8XX59-F1
#
_cell.length_a   1.000
_cell.length_b   1.000
_cell.length_c   1.000
_cell.angle_alpha   90.00
_cell.angle_beta   90.00
_cell.angle_gamma   90.00
#
_symmetry.space_group_name_H-M   'P 1'
#
loop_
_entity.id
_entity.type
_entity.pdbx_description
1 polymer ?
#
loop_
_entity_poly.entity_id
_entity_poly.type
_entity_poly.pdbx_seq_one_letter_code
_entity_poly.pdbx_strand_id
1 'polypeptide(L)'
;MTISKSTLRGSNRIKDNDKRRVVDETSRKRRHRKVMELLESDNYHDDPHADLVMSKRIPKFDDNLEQRSTRTKKKERTAEYYQIKYRKNFQQLVDEDRAEAEANKKSVPKQNFEEPATLLAVTPATIH
;
A
#
# COMPACT_ATOMS: atom_id res chain seq x y z
N MET A 1 -17.15 -6.88 -38.95
CA MET A 1 -15.95 -6.29 -38.31
C MET A 1 -16.00 -6.57 -36.82
N THR A 2 -15.13 -7.43 -36.31
CA THR A 2 -15.08 -7.81 -34.88
C THR A 2 -14.11 -6.89 -34.13
N ILE A 3 -14.61 -6.09 -33.21
CA ILE A 3 -13.81 -5.14 -32.42
C ILE A 3 -13.12 -5.92 -31.30
N SER A 4 -11.79 -5.93 -31.28
CA SER A 4 -10.97 -6.63 -30.29
C SER A 4 -11.05 -5.96 -28.91
N LYS A 5 -11.17 -6.76 -27.85
CA LYS A 5 -11.33 -6.35 -26.44
C LYS A 5 -10.20 -5.42 -25.92
N SER A 6 -9.07 -5.36 -26.61
CA SER A 6 -7.95 -4.45 -26.30
C SER A 6 -8.22 -2.98 -26.67
N THR A 7 -9.19 -2.71 -27.55
CA THR A 7 -9.60 -1.33 -27.90
C THR A 7 -10.53 -0.69 -26.87
N LEU A 8 -11.13 -1.48 -25.98
CA LEU A 8 -12.04 -0.99 -24.91
C LEU A 8 -11.31 -0.26 -23.78
N ARG A 9 -10.00 -0.53 -23.59
CA ARG A 9 -9.18 0.23 -22.65
C ARG A 9 -8.79 1.55 -23.32
N GLY A 10 -9.75 2.47 -23.42
CA GLY A 10 -9.63 3.74 -24.14
C GLY A 10 -8.32 4.45 -23.81
N SER A 11 -7.36 4.34 -24.72
CA SER A 11 -6.07 5.03 -24.62
C SER A 11 -6.35 6.53 -24.60
N ASN A 12 -5.78 7.26 -23.64
CA ASN A 12 -5.90 8.72 -23.57
C ASN A 12 -5.50 9.38 -24.90
N ARG A 13 -4.57 8.76 -25.64
CA ARG A 13 -4.15 9.21 -26.98
C ARG A 13 -5.30 9.29 -27.99
N ILE A 14 -6.28 8.40 -27.91
CA ILE A 14 -7.45 8.38 -28.82
C ILE A 14 -8.42 9.50 -28.41
N LYS A 15 -8.68 9.65 -27.11
CA LYS A 15 -9.55 10.71 -26.57
C LYS A 15 -9.04 12.11 -26.91
N ASP A 16 -7.73 12.31 -26.87
CA ASP A 16 -7.12 13.61 -27.16
C ASP A 16 -7.10 13.93 -28.67
N ASN A 17 -7.02 12.90 -29.52
CA ASN A 17 -7.14 13.08 -30.97
C ASN A 17 -8.55 13.50 -31.38
N ASP A 18 -9.58 12.88 -30.79
CA ASP A 18 -10.98 13.20 -31.06
C ASP A 18 -11.38 14.64 -30.69
N LYS A 19 -10.77 15.21 -29.64
CA LYS A 19 -11.00 16.60 -29.21
C LYS A 19 -10.44 17.63 -30.19
N ARG A 20 -9.36 17.28 -30.91
CA ARG A 20 -8.67 18.17 -31.86
C ARG A 20 -9.32 18.16 -33.24
N ARG A 21 -10.22 17.21 -33.52
CA ARG A 21 -10.92 17.11 -34.79
C ARG A 21 -11.99 18.21 -34.89
N VAL A 22 -11.87 19.08 -35.88
CA VAL A 22 -12.93 20.05 -36.19
C VAL A 22 -14.14 19.27 -36.74
N VAL A 23 -15.29 19.43 -36.09
CA VAL A 23 -16.53 18.72 -36.40
C VAL A 23 -17.67 19.72 -36.36
N ASP A 24 -18.59 19.60 -37.32
CA ASP A 24 -19.78 20.45 -37.42
C ASP A 24 -20.59 20.46 -36.12
N GLU A 25 -21.24 21.59 -35.85
CA GLU A 25 -21.98 21.82 -34.60
C GLU A 25 -23.11 20.80 -34.38
N THR A 26 -23.79 20.38 -35.45
CA THR A 26 -24.83 19.34 -35.41
C THR A 26 -24.26 17.98 -34.97
N SER A 27 -23.11 17.60 -35.53
CA SER A 27 -22.40 16.37 -35.21
C SER A 27 -21.82 16.40 -33.80
N ARG A 28 -21.36 17.56 -33.32
CA ARG A 28 -20.90 17.77 -31.94
C ARG A 28 -22.05 17.54 -30.94
N LYS A 29 -23.21 18.17 -31.17
CA LYS A 29 -24.41 17.97 -30.33
C LYS A 29 -24.86 16.51 -30.32
N ARG A 30 -24.85 15.83 -31.46
CA ARG A 30 -25.19 14.40 -31.54
C ARG A 30 -24.23 13.53 -30.73
N ARG A 31 -22.92 13.79 -30.82
CA ARG A 31 -21.91 13.09 -30.00
C ARG A 31 -22.13 13.35 -28.51
N HIS A 32 -22.36 14.60 -28.11
CA HIS A 32 -22.63 14.95 -26.73
C HIS A 32 -23.84 14.21 -26.17
N ARG A 33 -24.98 14.22 -26.88
CA ARG A 33 -26.18 13.49 -26.47
C ARG A 33 -25.93 11.99 -26.34
N LYS A 34 -25.22 11.40 -27.30
CA LYS A 34 -24.86 9.97 -27.24
C LYS A 34 -23.99 9.64 -26.03
N VAL A 35 -23.06 10.53 -25.67
CA VAL A 35 -22.24 10.36 -24.45
C VAL A 35 -23.11 10.43 -23.20
N MET A 36 -24.03 11.39 -23.12
CA MET A 36 -24.96 11.52 -21.98
C MET A 36 -25.84 10.28 -21.84
N GLU A 37 -26.47 9.83 -22.92
CA GLU A 37 -27.31 8.63 -22.95
C GLU A 37 -26.54 7.38 -22.51
N LEU A 38 -25.29 7.22 -22.96
CA LEU A 38 -24.44 6.10 -22.54
C LEU A 38 -24.13 6.16 -21.04
N LEU A 39 -23.78 7.34 -20.51
CA LEU A 39 -23.50 7.52 -19.09
C LEU A 39 -24.76 7.28 -18.24
N GLU A 40 -25.94 7.68 -18.72
CA GLU A 40 -27.21 7.41 -18.06
C GLU A 40 -27.52 5.91 -18.04
N SER A 41 -27.33 5.21 -19.17
CA SER A 41 -27.56 3.76 -19.25
C SER A 41 -26.57 2.91 -18.43
N ASP A 42 -25.32 3.37 -18.31
CA ASP A 42 -24.26 2.69 -17.56
C ASP A 42 -24.41 2.94 -16.05
N ASN A 43 -24.93 4.10 -15.66
CA ASN A 43 -25.25 4.38 -14.25
C ASN A 43 -26.58 3.76 -13.81
N TYR A 44 -27.47 3.42 -14.75
CA TYR A 44 -28.74 2.78 -14.45
C TYR A 44 -28.55 1.27 -14.29
N HIS A 45 -28.10 0.89 -13.10
CA HIS A 45 -28.07 -0.50 -12.66
C HIS A 45 -28.86 -0.62 -11.36
N ASP A 46 -29.82 -1.54 -11.34
CA ASP A 46 -30.47 -1.91 -10.09
C ASP A 46 -29.40 -2.43 -9.13
N ASP A 47 -29.40 -1.93 -7.89
CA ASP A 47 -28.47 -2.40 -6.86
C ASP A 47 -28.65 -3.93 -6.75
N PRO A 48 -27.60 -4.73 -7.03
CA PRO A 48 -27.70 -6.19 -6.95
C PRO A 48 -28.03 -6.67 -5.53
N HIS A 49 -28.02 -5.77 -4.53
CA HIS A 49 -28.31 -6.03 -3.14
C HIS A 49 -29.54 -5.23 -2.64
N ALA A 50 -30.37 -4.68 -3.54
CA ALA A 50 -31.56 -3.91 -3.18
C ALA A 50 -32.51 -4.66 -2.20
N ASP A 51 -32.67 -5.97 -2.40
CA ASP A 51 -33.50 -6.83 -1.54
C ASP A 51 -32.67 -7.65 -0.54
N LEU A 52 -31.42 -7.27 -0.26
CA LEU A 52 -30.54 -8.05 0.61
C LEU A 52 -31.02 -8.00 2.06
N VAL A 53 -31.86 -8.96 2.42
CA VAL A 53 -32.24 -9.22 3.81
C VAL A 53 -31.12 -10.02 4.48
N MET A 54 -30.25 -9.32 5.21
CA MET A 54 -29.24 -9.96 6.03
C MET A 54 -29.90 -10.79 7.13
N SER A 55 -29.83 -12.12 7.00
CA SER A 55 -30.43 -13.01 8.00
C SER A 55 -29.76 -12.80 9.37
N LYS A 56 -30.56 -12.67 10.44
CA LYS A 56 -30.05 -12.54 11.82
C LYS A 56 -29.40 -13.82 12.35
N ARG A 57 -29.43 -14.91 11.58
CA ARG A 57 -28.87 -16.23 11.93
C ARG A 57 -27.43 -16.42 11.42
N ILE A 58 -26.75 -15.34 11.07
CA ILE A 58 -25.33 -15.39 10.76
C ILE A 58 -24.56 -15.64 12.07
N PRO A 59 -23.70 -16.66 12.14
CA PRO A 59 -22.88 -16.94 13.31
C PRO A 59 -22.13 -15.67 13.75
N LYS A 60 -22.32 -15.28 15.01
CA LYS A 60 -21.61 -14.16 15.63
C LYS A 60 -20.33 -14.72 16.24
N PHE A 61 -19.18 -14.37 15.68
CA PHE A 61 -17.87 -14.78 16.19
C PHE A 61 -17.27 -13.70 17.10
N ASP A 62 -18.09 -13.11 17.98
CA ASP A 62 -17.66 -12.04 18.91
C ASP A 62 -16.71 -12.59 20.00
N ASP A 63 -16.73 -13.89 20.26
CA ASP A 63 -16.00 -14.54 21.36
C ASP A 63 -14.47 -14.66 21.17
N ASN A 64 -13.90 -14.14 20.08
CA ASN A 64 -12.45 -14.29 19.82
C ASN A 64 -11.68 -12.96 19.73
N LEU A 65 -12.36 -11.81 19.90
CA LEU A 65 -11.68 -10.52 19.78
C LEU A 65 -10.78 -10.23 21.00
N GLU A 66 -11.15 -10.71 22.18
CA GLU A 66 -10.29 -10.60 23.37
C GLU A 66 -9.08 -11.54 23.31
N GLN A 67 -9.21 -12.79 22.81
CA GLN A 67 -8.06 -13.70 22.71
C GLN A 67 -7.05 -13.32 21.61
N ARG A 68 -7.43 -12.58 20.56
CA ARG A 68 -6.50 -12.20 19.49
C ARG A 68 -5.59 -11.02 19.86
N SER A 69 -6.03 -10.15 20.77
CA SER A 69 -5.24 -9.01 21.28
C SER A 69 -3.92 -9.44 21.93
N THR A 70 -3.89 -10.64 22.52
CA THR A 70 -2.76 -11.09 23.36
C THR A 70 -1.72 -11.94 22.62
N ARG A 71 -2.00 -12.47 21.42
CA ARG A 71 -1.14 -13.51 20.81
C ARG A 71 -0.38 -13.19 19.55
N THR A 72 -0.67 -12.13 18.79
CA THR A 72 0.14 -11.82 17.60
C THR A 72 0.22 -10.33 17.30
N LYS A 73 1.02 -9.58 18.08
CA LYS A 73 1.55 -8.26 17.66
C LYS A 73 2.67 -8.41 16.62
N LYS A 74 2.48 -9.23 15.58
CA LYS A 74 3.24 -9.00 14.36
C LYS A 74 2.58 -7.78 13.73
N LYS A 75 3.31 -6.66 13.63
CA LYS A 75 2.86 -5.46 12.91
C LYS A 75 2.42 -5.91 11.53
N GLU A 76 1.12 -6.12 11.32
CA GLU A 76 0.59 -6.37 9.99
C GLU A 76 0.96 -5.16 9.16
N ARG A 77 1.75 -5.40 8.11
CA ARG A 77 2.12 -4.36 7.17
C ARG A 77 0.83 -3.95 6.47
N THR A 78 0.38 -2.74 6.78
CA THR A 78 -0.85 -2.16 6.24
C THR A 78 -0.82 -2.14 4.72
N ALA A 79 -1.98 -2.08 4.07
CA ALA A 79 -2.04 -1.93 2.60
C ALA A 79 -1.21 -0.72 2.11
N GLU A 80 -1.15 0.34 2.93
CA GLU A 80 -0.31 1.51 2.73
C GLU A 80 1.19 1.17 2.64
N TYR A 81 1.69 0.26 3.50
CA TYR A 81 3.09 -0.20 3.45
C TYR A 81 3.46 -0.78 2.07
N TYR A 82 2.59 -1.60 1.50
CA TYR A 82 2.83 -2.21 0.21
C TYR A 82 2.67 -1.22 -0.95
N GLN A 83 1.70 -0.30 -0.87
CA GLN A 83 1.56 0.78 -1.85
C GLN A 83 2.81 1.66 -1.88
N ILE A 84 3.29 2.07 -0.71
CA ILE A 84 4.49 2.88 -0.54
C ILE A 84 5.72 2.10 -1.07
N LYS A 85 5.91 0.83 -0.70
CA LYS A 85 7.05 0.03 -1.18
C LYS A 85 7.09 -0.13 -2.71
N TYR A 86 5.94 -0.36 -3.34
CA TYR A 86 5.89 -0.70 -4.77
C TYR A 86 5.51 0.46 -5.70
N ARG A 87 5.14 1.63 -5.17
CA ARG A 87 4.87 2.86 -5.96
C ARG A 87 5.98 3.90 -5.85
N LYS A 88 7.05 3.63 -5.11
CA LYS A 88 8.19 4.54 -5.00
C LYS A 88 8.91 4.69 -6.33
N ASN A 89 9.23 5.94 -6.66
CA ASN A 89 10.19 6.24 -7.70
C ASN A 89 11.60 5.91 -7.19
N PHE A 90 12.54 5.59 -8.08
CA PHE A 90 13.94 5.28 -7.78
C PHE A 90 14.57 6.26 -6.78
N GLN A 91 14.29 7.56 -6.95
CA GLN A 91 14.78 8.60 -6.05
C GLN A 91 14.32 8.41 -4.59
N GLN A 92 13.06 8.03 -4.39
CA GLN A 92 12.49 7.83 -3.05
C GLN A 92 13.07 6.58 -2.36
N LEU A 93 13.44 5.56 -3.13
CA LEU A 93 14.07 4.35 -2.59
C LEU A 93 15.51 4.65 -2.12
N VAL A 94 16.25 5.48 -2.87
CA VAL A 94 17.61 5.93 -2.50
C VAL A 94 17.59 6.79 -1.23
N ASP A 95 16.64 7.71 -1.11
CA ASP A 95 16.54 8.60 0.06
C ASP A 95 16.21 7.81 1.34
N GLU A 96 15.42 6.74 1.23
CA GLU A 96 15.10 5.86 2.34
C GLU A 96 16.25 4.96 2.77
N ASP A 97 16.95 4.32 1.82
CA ASP A 97 18.16 3.53 2.13
C ASP A 97 19.20 4.40 2.84
N ARG A 98 19.32 5.68 2.44
CA ARG A 98 20.17 6.65 3.12
C ARG A 98 19.69 6.97 4.54
N ALA A 99 18.39 7.19 4.73
CA ALA A 99 17.80 7.47 6.04
C ALA A 99 17.90 6.26 7.00
N GLU A 100 17.71 5.05 6.49
CA GLU A 100 17.88 3.80 7.25
C GLU A 100 19.35 3.60 7.68
N ALA A 101 20.30 3.89 6.79
CA ALA A 101 21.72 3.85 7.12
C ALA A 101 22.11 4.90 8.18
N GLU A 102 21.50 6.08 8.18
CA GLU A 102 21.72 7.11 9.20
C GLU A 102 21.09 6.74 10.55
N ALA A 103 19.91 6.13 10.55
CA ALA A 103 19.26 5.65 11.78
C ALA A 103 20.08 4.53 12.46
N ASN A 104 20.65 3.61 11.67
CA ASN A 104 21.44 2.49 12.18
C ASN A 104 22.81 2.93 12.76
N LYS A 105 23.33 4.10 12.37
CA LYS A 105 24.55 4.68 12.96
C LYS A 105 24.32 5.28 14.36
N LYS A 106 23.09 5.70 14.68
CA LYS A 106 22.75 6.28 15.99
C LYS A 106 22.50 5.22 17.09
N SER A 107 22.31 3.96 16.72
CA SER A 107 21.98 2.88 17.66
C SER A 107 23.16 2.12 18.25
N VAL A 108 24.41 2.52 17.97
CA VAL A 108 25.59 1.89 18.61
C VAL A 108 25.86 2.59 19.96
N PRO A 109 25.64 1.92 21.11
CA PRO A 109 25.97 2.50 22.40
C PRO A 109 27.49 2.59 22.54
N LYS A 110 28.03 3.76 22.89
CA LYS A 110 29.44 3.91 23.28
C LYS A 110 29.64 3.18 24.61
N GLN A 111 30.36 2.06 24.59
CA GLN A 111 30.76 1.37 25.81
C GLN A 111 31.95 2.09 26.44
N ASN A 112 31.74 2.61 27.65
CA ASN A 112 32.81 3.10 28.51
C ASN A 112 33.48 1.88 29.16
N PHE A 113 34.76 1.66 28.89
CA PHE A 113 35.57 0.70 29.63
C PHE A 113 36.27 1.45 30.77
N GLU A 114 35.80 1.28 32.00
CA GLU A 114 36.59 1.58 33.20
C GLU A 114 37.49 0.38 33.50
N GLU A 115 38.80 0.61 33.54
CA GLU A 115 39.78 -0.40 33.94
C GLU A 115 39.72 -0.63 35.47
N PRO A 116 39.50 -1.86 35.96
CA PRO A 116 39.71 -2.14 37.38
C PRO A 116 41.20 -2.41 37.66
N ALA A 117 41.74 -1.62 38.58
CA ALA A 117 43.11 -1.66 39.08
C ALA A 117 43.55 -3.07 39.53
N THR A 118 44.71 -3.51 39.03
CA THR A 118 45.41 -4.70 39.51
C THR A 118 46.07 -4.42 40.85
N LEU A 119 45.60 -5.05 41.93
CA LEU A 119 46.31 -5.11 43.22
C LEU A 119 46.46 -6.56 43.72
N LEU A 120 47.70 -7.04 43.61
CA LEU A 120 48.50 -7.83 44.56
C LEU A 120 47.85 -8.95 45.39
N ALA A 121 48.35 -10.18 45.21
CA ALA A 121 48.73 -11.05 46.33
C ALA A 121 49.87 -12.01 45.94
N VAL A 122 50.99 -11.84 46.62
CA VAL A 122 52.20 -12.68 46.61
C VAL A 122 52.02 -13.82 47.61
N THR A 123 52.45 -15.05 47.26
CA THR A 123 53.23 -15.95 48.16
C THR A 123 53.88 -17.10 47.35
N PRO A 124 55.18 -17.39 47.52
CA PRO A 124 55.84 -18.57 46.96
C PRO A 124 55.94 -19.72 48.01
N ALA A 125 55.89 -20.98 47.56
CA ALA A 125 56.33 -22.10 48.38
C ALA A 125 56.97 -23.20 47.49
N THR A 126 58.29 -23.25 47.55
CA THR A 126 59.15 -24.36 47.12
C THR A 126 59.28 -25.36 48.27
N ILE A 127 59.19 -26.68 48.01
CA ILE A 127 59.63 -27.85 48.81
C ILE A 127 59.25 -29.09 47.95
N HIS A 128 60.05 -30.15 47.70
CA HIS A 128 61.38 -30.60 48.08
C HIS A 128 62.00 -31.37 46.91
#